data_AF-A0A8B6UKK0-F1
#
_entry.id   AF-A0A8B6UKK0-F1
#
_cell.length_a   1.000
_cell.length_b   1.000
_cell.length_c   1.000
_cell.angle_alpha   90.00
_cell.angle_beta   90.00
_cell.angle_gamma   90.00
#
_symmetry.space_group_name_H-M   'P 1'
#
loop_
_entity.id
_entity.type
_entity.pdbx_description
1 polymer ?
#
loop_
_entity_poly.entity_id
_entity_poly.type
_entity_poly.pdbx_seq_one_letter_code
_entity_poly.pdbx_strand_id
1 'polypeptide(L)'
;MSLLRMSTLSLCLAGMGFAGVVFANQQDEKHQGLVAMVAMEQVCNKTNPGLNGDVENAMAADPRIDEATKVEVRKIKSDPAYKFQVMSMANNLVNSPLAGAAQGMCKDYAPK
;
A
#
# COMPACT_ATOMS: atom_id res chain seq x y z
N MET A 1 35.65 45.52 -36.89
CA MET A 1 34.41 44.88 -36.42
C MET A 1 34.55 43.37 -36.49
N SER A 2 34.57 42.69 -35.35
CA SER A 2 34.18 41.28 -35.22
C SER A 2 33.90 41.03 -33.74
N LEU A 3 32.64 41.28 -33.39
CA LEU A 3 32.00 40.74 -32.19
C LEU A 3 31.81 39.22 -32.39
N LEU A 4 31.69 38.52 -31.26
CA LEU A 4 31.19 37.14 -31.06
C LEU A 4 32.25 36.05 -30.88
N ARG A 5 32.48 35.70 -29.61
CA ARG A 5 32.49 34.31 -29.09
C ARG A 5 32.35 34.38 -27.57
N MET A 6 31.14 34.68 -27.10
CA MET A 6 30.16 33.72 -26.56
C MET A 6 30.71 32.79 -25.48
N SER A 7 30.33 33.15 -24.26
CA SER A 7 30.25 32.39 -23.03
C SER A 7 29.65 30.99 -23.24
N THR A 8 30.39 29.94 -22.93
CA THR A 8 29.84 28.59 -22.73
C THR A 8 30.69 27.82 -21.71
N LEU A 9 30.65 28.24 -20.46
CA LEU A 9 31.11 27.44 -19.31
C LEU A 9 30.00 27.43 -18.25
N SER A 10 28.88 26.78 -18.56
CA SER A 10 27.85 26.46 -17.56
C SER A 10 26.88 25.42 -18.10
N LEU A 11 27.31 24.16 -18.23
CA LEU A 11 26.40 23.07 -18.59
C LEU A 11 26.92 21.69 -18.16
N CYS A 12 27.31 21.53 -16.88
CA CYS A 12 27.61 20.22 -16.30
C CYS A 12 26.93 19.98 -14.95
N LEU A 13 25.74 20.56 -14.71
CA LEU A 13 24.96 20.30 -13.48
C LEU A 13 23.50 19.92 -13.77
N ALA A 14 23.26 19.10 -14.80
CA ALA A 14 21.94 18.56 -15.13
C ALA A 14 21.95 17.02 -15.25
N GLY A 15 22.80 16.34 -14.47
CA GLY A 15 23.06 14.91 -14.62
C GLY A 15 22.68 14.01 -13.44
N MET A 16 22.15 14.53 -12.34
CA MET A 16 21.82 13.72 -11.15
C MET A 16 20.44 14.10 -10.58
N GLY A 17 19.38 13.78 -11.31
CA GLY A 17 18.00 14.04 -10.88
C GLY A 17 17.07 12.82 -10.84
N PHE A 18 17.53 11.63 -11.27
CA PHE A 18 16.63 10.50 -11.55
C PHE A 18 16.80 9.27 -10.63
N ALA A 19 17.53 9.38 -9.51
CA ALA A 19 17.64 8.27 -8.56
C ALA A 19 16.58 8.29 -7.43
N GLY A 20 15.86 9.41 -7.24
CA GLY A 20 14.90 9.55 -6.13
C GLY A 20 13.49 9.01 -6.39
N VAL A 21 13.09 8.85 -7.65
CA VAL A 21 11.69 8.54 -8.00
C VAL A 21 11.36 7.05 -7.83
N VAL A 22 12.34 6.17 -8.03
CA VAL A 22 12.14 4.70 -7.99
C VAL A 22 11.93 4.22 -6.56
N PHE A 23 12.69 4.72 -5.58
CA PHE A 23 12.56 4.30 -4.19
C PHE A 23 11.30 4.87 -3.51
N ALA A 24 10.88 6.09 -3.86
CA ALA A 24 9.63 6.67 -3.36
C ALA A 24 8.40 5.86 -3.80
N ASN A 25 8.36 5.45 -5.08
CA ASN A 25 7.22 4.70 -5.62
C ASN A 25 7.09 3.31 -4.98
N GLN A 26 8.21 2.61 -4.72
CA GLN A 26 8.18 1.28 -4.09
C GLN A 26 7.72 1.32 -2.62
N GLN A 27 8.08 2.36 -1.87
CA GLN A 27 7.60 2.51 -0.50
C GLN A 27 6.10 2.82 -0.45
N ASP A 28 5.61 3.64 -1.38
CA ASP A 28 4.19 3.94 -1.51
C ASP A 28 3.39 2.70 -1.93
N GLU A 29 3.88 1.91 -2.89
CA GLU A 29 3.24 0.64 -3.30
C GLU A 29 3.20 -0.38 -2.16
N LYS A 30 4.32 -0.55 -1.42
CA LYS A 30 4.36 -1.43 -0.25
C LYS A 30 3.33 -0.99 0.78
N HIS A 31 3.34 0.29 1.16
CA HIS A 31 2.42 0.85 2.15
C HIS A 31 0.96 0.68 1.73
N GLN A 32 0.63 0.97 0.46
CA GLN A 32 -0.71 0.73 -0.08
C GLN A 32 -1.14 -0.73 0.01
N GLY A 33 -0.24 -1.67 -0.24
CA GLY A 33 -0.48 -3.10 -0.06
C GLY A 33 -0.84 -3.47 1.39
N LEU A 34 -0.12 -2.91 2.37
CA LEU A 34 -0.41 -3.17 3.79
C LEU A 34 -1.75 -2.55 4.22
N VAL A 35 -2.04 -1.34 3.75
CA VAL A 35 -3.35 -0.70 3.96
C VAL A 35 -4.47 -1.53 3.33
N ALA A 36 -4.25 -2.07 2.13
CA ALA A 36 -5.22 -2.95 1.48
C ALA A 36 -5.46 -4.23 2.30
N MET A 37 -4.42 -4.80 2.90
CA MET A 37 -4.56 -5.96 3.78
C MET A 37 -5.46 -5.67 5.00
N VAL A 38 -5.29 -4.51 5.64
CA VAL A 38 -6.18 -4.10 6.74
C VAL A 38 -7.58 -3.74 6.24
N ALA A 39 -7.69 -3.12 5.06
CA ALA A 39 -8.98 -2.76 4.45
C ALA A 39 -9.80 -4.01 4.10
N MET A 40 -9.14 -5.08 3.67
CA MET A 40 -9.75 -6.37 3.38
C MET A 40 -10.47 -6.97 4.59
N GLU A 41 -9.95 -6.80 5.81
CA GLU A 41 -10.67 -7.17 7.03
C GLU A 41 -12.05 -6.49 7.12
N GLN A 42 -12.11 -5.18 6.85
CA GLN A 42 -13.37 -4.42 6.86
C GLN A 42 -14.32 -4.87 5.76
N VAL A 43 -13.79 -5.14 4.56
CA VAL A 43 -14.59 -5.68 3.44
C VAL A 43 -15.20 -7.02 3.85
N CYS A 44 -14.39 -7.92 4.38
CA CYS A 44 -14.81 -9.26 4.73
C CYS A 44 -15.84 -9.30 5.86
N ASN A 45 -15.64 -8.49 6.91
CA ASN A 45 -16.61 -8.38 8.01
C ASN A 45 -17.91 -7.68 7.58
N LYS A 46 -17.85 -6.75 6.63
CA LYS A 46 -19.04 -6.11 6.08
C LYS A 46 -19.83 -7.06 5.16
N THR A 47 -19.15 -7.84 4.34
CA THR A 47 -19.78 -8.82 3.44
C THR A 47 -20.30 -10.04 4.20
N ASN A 48 -19.60 -10.46 5.26
CA ASN A 48 -19.95 -11.64 6.06
C ASN A 48 -20.00 -11.26 7.56
N PRO A 49 -21.13 -10.72 8.07
CA PRO A 49 -21.23 -10.23 9.45
C PRO A 49 -20.98 -11.26 10.56
N GLY A 50 -20.99 -12.56 10.24
CA GLY A 50 -20.66 -13.65 11.18
C GLY A 50 -19.23 -14.20 11.05
N LEU A 51 -18.41 -13.66 10.14
CA LEU A 51 -17.06 -14.16 9.88
C LEU A 51 -16.11 -13.88 11.04
N ASN A 52 -16.25 -12.72 11.70
CA ASN A 52 -15.27 -12.21 12.68
C ASN A 52 -13.84 -12.30 12.15
N GLY A 53 -13.66 -11.86 10.90
CA GLY A 53 -12.39 -11.89 10.21
C GLY A 53 -11.39 -10.93 10.82
N ASP A 54 -10.13 -11.33 10.82
CA ASP A 54 -9.01 -10.56 11.36
C ASP A 54 -7.82 -10.65 10.39
N VAL A 55 -7.17 -9.53 10.12
CA VAL A 55 -5.94 -9.46 9.34
C VAL A 55 -4.81 -10.33 9.91
N GLU A 56 -4.77 -10.54 11.22
CA GLU A 56 -3.81 -11.43 11.88
C GLU A 56 -3.98 -12.88 11.42
N ASN A 57 -5.21 -13.33 11.12
CA ASN A 57 -5.46 -14.68 10.60
C ASN A 57 -4.91 -14.83 9.17
N ALA A 58 -5.07 -13.77 8.35
CA ALA A 58 -4.53 -13.74 7.00
C ALA A 58 -3.00 -13.73 7.01
N MET A 59 -2.39 -12.97 7.92
CA MET A 59 -0.93 -12.95 8.10
C MET A 59 -0.37 -14.26 8.65
N ALA A 60 -1.11 -14.95 9.51
CA ALA A 60 -0.71 -16.27 10.02
C ALA A 60 -0.81 -17.35 8.93
N ALA A 61 -1.70 -17.19 7.94
CA ALA A 61 -1.87 -18.12 6.83
C ALA A 61 -0.78 -18.00 5.74
N ASP A 62 -0.09 -16.85 5.64
CA ASP A 62 0.95 -16.63 4.64
C ASP A 62 2.37 -16.64 5.27
N PRO A 63 3.15 -17.72 5.11
CA PRO A 63 4.49 -17.82 5.68
C PRO A 63 5.51 -16.87 5.03
N ARG A 64 5.15 -16.17 3.96
CA ARG A 64 6.02 -15.21 3.27
C ARG A 64 6.02 -13.84 3.95
N ILE A 65 5.08 -13.58 4.87
CA ILE A 65 4.99 -12.31 5.59
C ILE A 65 5.96 -12.34 6.77
N ASP A 66 7.02 -11.54 6.66
CA ASP A 66 8.01 -11.37 7.73
C ASP A 66 7.46 -10.58 8.93
N GLU A 67 8.16 -10.65 10.07
CA GLU A 67 7.75 -10.00 11.31
C GLU A 67 7.72 -8.47 11.22
N ALA A 68 8.61 -7.84 10.46
CA ALA A 68 8.60 -6.38 10.31
C ALA A 68 7.33 -5.92 9.58
N THR A 69 6.93 -6.66 8.54
CA THR A 69 5.67 -6.44 7.83
C THR A 69 4.45 -6.64 8.74
N LYS A 70 4.45 -7.67 9.61
CA LYS A 70 3.36 -7.85 10.60
C LYS A 70 3.25 -6.67 11.55
N VAL A 71 4.38 -6.14 12.02
CA VAL A 71 4.41 -4.96 12.89
C VAL A 71 3.84 -3.73 12.17
N GLU A 72 4.18 -3.52 10.90
CA GLU A 72 3.61 -2.42 10.10
C GLU A 72 2.09 -2.57 9.91
N VAL A 73 1.60 -3.77 9.61
CA VAL A 73 0.15 -4.05 9.50
C VAL A 73 -0.57 -3.79 10.83
N ARG A 74 -0.02 -4.26 11.95
CA ARG A 74 -0.56 -3.98 13.30
C ARG A 74 -0.58 -2.50 13.61
N LYS A 75 0.45 -1.75 13.20
CA LYS A 75 0.48 -0.29 13.34
C LYS A 75 -0.65 0.34 12.53
N ILE A 76 -0.81 -0.02 11.26
CA ILE A 76 -1.87 0.52 10.39
C ILE A 76 -3.27 0.20 10.96
N LYS A 77 -3.47 -1.01 11.48
CA LYS A 77 -4.74 -1.44 12.09
C LYS A 77 -5.06 -0.69 13.38
N SER A 78 -4.05 -0.43 14.22
CA SER A 78 -4.26 0.14 15.58
C SER A 78 -4.21 1.67 15.63
N ASP A 79 -3.45 2.31 14.75
CA ASP A 79 -3.24 3.76 14.76
C ASP A 79 -4.38 4.51 14.03
N PRO A 80 -5.14 5.39 14.71
CA PRO A 80 -6.23 6.16 14.12
C PRO A 80 -5.84 7.02 12.92
N ALA A 81 -4.56 7.40 12.79
CA ALA A 81 -4.07 8.19 11.66
C ALA A 81 -4.32 7.49 10.30
N TYR A 82 -4.37 6.17 10.28
CA TYR A 82 -4.60 5.39 9.04
C TYR A 82 -6.07 5.09 8.78
N LYS A 83 -6.99 5.39 9.72
CA LYS A 83 -8.42 5.03 9.62
C LYS A 83 -9.05 5.49 8.31
N PHE A 84 -8.80 6.74 7.91
CA PHE A 84 -9.34 7.28 6.66
C PHE A 84 -8.81 6.53 5.43
N GLN A 85 -7.50 6.24 5.42
CA GLN A 85 -6.85 5.53 4.32
C GLN A 85 -7.39 4.11 4.17
N VAL A 86 -7.53 3.39 5.28
CA VAL A 86 -8.10 2.04 5.33
C VAL A 86 -9.56 2.04 4.85
N MET A 87 -10.39 2.97 5.35
CA MET A 87 -11.79 3.08 4.93
C MET A 87 -11.93 3.45 3.45
N SER A 88 -11.10 4.38 2.95
CA SER A 88 -11.07 4.75 1.54
C SER A 88 -10.69 3.56 0.67
N MET A 89 -9.65 2.81 1.07
CA MET A 89 -9.22 1.60 0.37
C MET A 89 -10.32 0.53 0.38
N ALA A 90 -10.96 0.27 1.51
CA ALA A 90 -12.06 -0.69 1.62
C ALA A 90 -13.22 -0.31 0.69
N ASN A 91 -13.60 0.97 0.66
CA ASN A 91 -14.61 1.49 -0.25
C ASN A 91 -14.19 1.36 -1.73
N ASN A 92 -12.93 1.61 -2.07
CA ASN A 92 -12.43 1.44 -3.42
C ASN A 92 -12.47 -0.04 -3.84
N LEU A 93 -12.07 -0.96 -2.97
CA LEU A 93 -12.08 -2.39 -3.24
C LEU A 93 -13.47 -2.92 -3.55
N VAL A 94 -14.49 -2.58 -2.75
CA VAL A 94 -15.87 -3.05 -2.98
C VAL A 94 -16.54 -2.43 -4.20
N ASN A 95 -16.11 -1.24 -4.62
CA ASN A 95 -16.64 -0.58 -5.82
C ASN A 95 -15.80 -0.84 -7.07
N SER A 96 -14.67 -1.55 -6.94
CA SER A 96 -13.79 -1.88 -8.06
C SER A 96 -14.24 -3.14 -8.79
N PRO A 97 -13.78 -3.36 -10.03
CA PRO A 97 -13.93 -4.65 -10.72
C PRO A 97 -13.33 -5.84 -9.96
N LEU A 98 -12.48 -5.59 -8.96
CA LEU A 98 -11.84 -6.62 -8.11
C LEU A 98 -12.70 -7.03 -6.92
N ALA A 99 -13.90 -6.46 -6.73
CA ALA A 99 -14.75 -6.75 -5.58
C ALA A 99 -15.01 -8.26 -5.38
N GLY A 100 -15.24 -9.02 -6.46
CA GLY A 100 -15.41 -10.47 -6.38
C GLY A 100 -14.15 -11.21 -5.92
N ALA A 101 -12.97 -10.76 -6.38
CA ALA A 101 -11.69 -11.33 -5.96
C ALA A 101 -11.41 -11.02 -4.47
N ALA A 102 -11.68 -9.79 -4.03
CA ALA A 102 -11.60 -9.40 -2.63
C ALA A 102 -12.47 -10.31 -1.75
N GLN A 103 -13.74 -10.50 -2.12
CA GLN A 103 -14.64 -11.40 -1.39
C GLN A 103 -14.12 -12.85 -1.31
N GLY A 104 -13.52 -13.35 -2.40
CA GLY A 104 -12.94 -14.69 -2.45
C GLY A 104 -11.77 -14.91 -1.47
N MET A 105 -11.10 -13.83 -1.04
CA MET A 105 -9.99 -13.89 -0.08
C MET A 105 -10.46 -13.89 1.39
N CYS A 106 -11.74 -13.65 1.66
CA CYS A 106 -12.22 -13.52 3.04
C CYS A 106 -12.06 -14.78 3.91
N LYS A 107 -11.93 -15.95 3.29
CA LYS A 107 -11.59 -17.20 3.98
C LYS A 107 -10.26 -17.14 4.73
N ASP A 108 -9.31 -16.34 4.25
CA ASP A 108 -7.98 -16.25 4.85
C ASP A 108 -8.01 -15.39 6.12
N TYR A 109 -9.00 -14.50 6.22
CA TYR A 109 -9.25 -13.65 7.39
C TYR A 109 -10.08 -14.35 8.47
N ALA A 110 -10.78 -15.44 8.13
CA ALA A 110 -11.61 -16.18 9.08
C ALA A 110 -10.81 -16.71 10.29
N PRO A 111 -11.42 -16.81 11.48
CA PRO A 111 -10.84 -17.50 12.62
C PRO A 111 -10.41 -18.94 12.24
N LYS A 112 -9.26 -19.38 12.78
CA LYS A 112 -8.72 -20.72 12.60
C LYS A 112 -9.17 -21.67 13.71
#